data_AF-A0A707BCN8-F1
#
_entry.id   AF-A0A707BCN8-F1
#
_cell.length_a   1.000
_cell.length_b   1.000
_cell.length_c   1.000
_cell.angle_alpha   90.00
_cell.angle_beta   90.00
_cell.angle_gamma   90.00
#
_symmetry.space_group_name_H-M   'P 1'
#
loop_
_entity.id
_entity.type
_entity.pdbx_description
1 polymer ?
#
loop_
_entity_poly.entity_id
_entity_poly.type
_entity_poly.pdbx_seq_one_letter_code
_entity_poly.pdbx_strand_id
1 'polypeptide(L)'
;RSIVCTHFNRLECILVCSENHPRLGDTATIDEILQESFTQLVSRATGMKEYHSLMDDVLGERIIGFRSKSLMTIANSISSTELIGFLPQTFFDYYSSSIKLKKVTIPFTIAPIQFYLMYNRASLNNSGFAELIEHITKKH
;
A
#
# COMPACT_ATOMS: atom_id res chain seq x y z
N ARG A 1 2.99 -29.89 -14.08
CA ARG A 1 3.22 -28.55 -14.67
C ARG A 1 3.99 -27.72 -13.66
N SER A 2 5.13 -27.14 -14.02
CA SER A 2 5.95 -26.35 -13.08
C SER A 2 5.59 -24.87 -13.17
N ILE A 3 5.30 -24.25 -12.02
CA ILE A 3 5.12 -22.80 -11.89
C ILE A 3 6.49 -22.18 -11.61
N VAL A 4 6.81 -21.11 -12.33
CA VAL A 4 7.92 -20.21 -11.98
C VAL A 4 7.35 -19.12 -11.07
N CYS A 5 8.07 -18.84 -9.98
CA CYS A 5 7.77 -17.76 -9.05
C CYS A 5 9.07 -16.94 -8.88
N THR A 6 9.06 -15.69 -9.33
CA THR A 6 10.23 -14.81 -9.27
C THR A 6 9.87 -13.52 -8.55
N HIS A 7 10.79 -13.01 -7.75
CA HIS A 7 10.63 -11.68 -7.14
C HIS A 7 10.54 -10.64 -8.26
N PHE A 8 9.54 -9.77 -8.18
CA PHE A 8 9.25 -8.76 -9.18
C PHE A 8 9.54 -7.37 -8.65
N ASN A 9 8.94 -7.01 -7.50
CA ASN A 9 9.11 -5.67 -6.94
C ASN A 9 8.87 -5.64 -5.42
N ARG A 10 9.28 -4.55 -4.79
CA ARG A 10 8.94 -4.19 -3.42
C ARG A 10 8.06 -2.95 -3.43
N LEU A 11 7.07 -2.93 -2.56
CA LEU A 11 6.14 -1.82 -2.46
C LEU A 11 6.16 -1.30 -1.02
N GLU A 12 6.60 -0.05 -0.87
CA GLU A 12 6.61 0.65 0.41
C GLU A 12 5.25 1.29 0.65
N CYS A 13 4.76 1.22 1.88
CA CYS A 13 3.54 1.89 2.31
C CYS A 13 3.90 3.05 3.24
N ILE A 14 3.23 4.18 3.05
CA ILE A 14 3.40 5.38 3.86
C ILE A 14 2.08 5.74 4.53
N LEU A 15 2.14 6.32 5.73
CA LEU A 15 0.96 6.92 6.36
C LEU A 15 0.65 8.24 5.66
N VAL A 16 -0.62 8.44 5.30
CA VAL A 16 -1.11 9.67 4.69
C VAL A 16 -2.37 10.17 5.38
N CYS A 17 -2.57 11.48 5.31
CA CYS A 17 -3.79 12.16 5.73
C CYS A 17 -4.12 13.29 4.74
N SER A 18 -5.28 13.92 4.89
CA SER A 18 -5.60 15.15 4.13
C SER A 18 -4.54 16.23 4.38
N GLU A 19 -4.21 17.03 3.37
CA GLU A 19 -3.34 18.21 3.55
C GLU A 19 -3.85 19.13 4.68
N ASN A 20 -5.17 19.25 4.78
CA ASN A 20 -5.86 20.09 5.76
C ASN A 20 -6.28 19.32 7.04
N HIS A 21 -5.65 18.18 7.34
CA HIS A 21 -5.98 17.41 8.53
C HIS A 21 -5.83 18.26 9.82
N PRO A 22 -6.86 18.39 10.65
CA PRO A 22 -6.88 19.39 11.73
C PRO A 22 -5.94 19.08 12.89
N ARG A 23 -5.62 17.79 13.11
CA ARG A 23 -4.81 17.33 14.25
C ARG A 23 -3.41 16.86 13.90
N LEU A 24 -3.15 16.46 12.65
CA LEU A 24 -1.90 15.82 12.26
C LEU A 24 -1.08 16.77 11.37
N GLY A 25 0.19 16.97 11.75
CA GLY A 25 1.20 17.67 10.97
C GLY A 25 1.98 16.73 10.04
N ASP A 26 3.25 17.05 9.82
CA ASP A 26 4.16 16.26 8.97
C ASP A 26 4.80 15.07 9.71
N THR A 27 4.71 15.06 11.03
CA THR A 27 5.21 14.00 11.91
C THR A 27 4.18 13.75 13.00
N ALA A 28 4.03 12.50 13.44
CA ALA A 28 3.15 12.13 14.53
C ALA A 28 3.74 10.99 15.36
N THR A 29 3.46 10.98 16.65
CA THR A 29 3.73 9.87 17.57
C THR A 29 2.72 8.74 17.40
N ILE A 30 2.99 7.55 17.96
CA ILE A 30 2.02 6.44 17.93
C ILE A 30 0.71 6.83 18.65
N ASP A 31 0.80 7.53 19.78
CA ASP A 31 -0.39 7.93 20.55
C ASP A 31 -1.30 8.87 19.75
N GLU A 32 -0.71 9.88 19.09
CA GLU A 32 -1.46 10.80 18.20
C GLU A 32 -2.10 10.04 17.03
N ILE A 33 -1.38 9.10 16.42
CA ILE A 33 -1.87 8.26 15.33
C ILE A 33 -3.06 7.38 15.79
N LEU A 34 -3.01 6.84 17.01
CA LEU A 34 -4.08 5.99 17.56
C LEU A 34 -5.35 6.76 17.96
N GLN A 35 -5.29 8.11 18.07
CA GLN A 35 -6.49 8.95 18.27
C GLN A 35 -7.29 9.18 16.97
N GLU A 36 -6.77 8.74 15.83
CA GLU A 36 -7.39 8.91 14.53
C GLU A 36 -8.16 7.67 14.07
N SER A 37 -9.12 7.89 13.17
CA SER A 37 -9.84 6.81 12.50
C SER A 37 -9.19 6.47 11.17
N PHE A 38 -8.98 5.18 10.94
CA PHE A 38 -8.27 4.66 9.79
C PHE A 38 -9.22 4.22 8.68
N THR A 39 -8.73 4.38 7.46
CA THR A 39 -9.20 3.63 6.31
C THR A 39 -8.51 2.26 6.24
N GLN A 40 -9.19 1.25 5.70
CA GLN A 40 -8.60 -0.07 5.46
C GLN A 40 -8.95 -0.63 4.08
N LEU A 41 -7.92 -1.00 3.32
CA LEU A 41 -8.09 -1.75 2.08
C LEU A 41 -8.51 -3.19 2.38
N VAL A 42 -9.61 -3.62 1.77
CA VAL A 42 -10.12 -4.99 1.86
C VAL A 42 -9.77 -5.74 0.59
N SER A 43 -9.04 -6.83 0.73
CA SER A 43 -8.65 -7.70 -0.38
C SER A 43 -8.62 -9.15 0.08
N ARG A 44 -8.80 -10.06 -0.89
CA ARG A 44 -8.70 -11.51 -0.65
C ARG A 44 -7.27 -12.04 -0.86
N ALA A 45 -6.33 -11.20 -1.29
CA ALA A 45 -4.95 -11.60 -1.48
C ALA A 45 -4.32 -12.03 -0.16
N THR A 46 -3.57 -13.13 -0.15
CA THR A 46 -2.91 -13.66 1.06
C THR A 46 -2.00 -12.61 1.70
N GLY A 47 -1.24 -11.89 0.86
CA GLY A 47 -0.37 -10.77 1.27
C GLY A 47 -1.07 -9.66 2.06
N MET A 48 -2.39 -9.49 1.88
CA MET A 48 -3.14 -8.46 2.61
C MET A 48 -3.51 -8.91 4.02
N LYS A 49 -3.63 -10.21 4.29
CA LYS A 49 -3.81 -10.71 5.66
C LYS A 49 -2.54 -10.54 6.47
N GLU A 50 -1.39 -10.88 5.88
CA GLU A 50 -0.07 -10.70 6.50
C GLU A 50 0.20 -9.22 6.80
N TYR A 51 -0.11 -8.33 5.84
CA TYR A 51 -0.02 -6.90 6.05
C TYR A 51 -0.91 -6.42 7.20
N HIS A 52 -2.17 -6.85 7.27
CA HIS A 52 -3.05 -6.47 8.37
C HIS A 52 -2.54 -6.97 9.72
N SER A 53 -2.00 -8.20 9.79
CA SER A 53 -1.38 -8.73 11.01
C SER A 53 -0.19 -7.88 11.48
N LEU A 54 0.71 -7.50 10.55
CA LEU A 54 1.84 -6.62 10.86
C LEU A 54 1.36 -5.26 11.40
N MET A 55 0.30 -4.71 10.80
CA MET A 55 -0.29 -3.46 11.25
C MET A 55 -0.96 -3.60 12.62
N ASP A 56 -1.55 -4.76 12.93
CA ASP A 56 -2.16 -5.04 14.24
C ASP A 56 -1.09 -5.19 15.34
N ASP A 57 0.11 -5.70 15.02
CA ASP A 57 1.22 -5.78 15.98
C ASP A 57 1.74 -4.39 16.40
N VAL A 58 1.63 -3.39 15.52
CA VAL A 58 2.14 -2.01 15.78
C VAL A 58 1.02 -1.05 16.19
N LEU A 59 -0.16 -1.18 15.59
CA LEU A 59 -1.33 -0.29 15.74
C LEU A 59 -2.59 -1.10 16.06
N GLY A 60 -2.51 -2.05 16.99
CA GLY A 60 -3.58 -3.00 17.32
C GLY A 60 -4.87 -2.36 17.81
N GLU A 61 -4.79 -1.20 18.46
CA GLU A 61 -5.95 -0.48 19.02
C GLU A 61 -6.60 0.51 18.05
N ARG A 62 -6.14 0.57 16.80
CA ARG A 62 -6.63 1.55 15.84
C ARG A 62 -8.11 1.35 15.50
N ILE A 63 -8.84 2.44 15.36
CA ILE A 63 -10.25 2.43 14.97
C ILE A 63 -10.33 2.41 13.44
N ILE A 64 -11.04 1.46 12.84
CA ILE A 64 -11.30 1.44 11.39
C ILE A 64 -12.61 2.15 11.09
N GLY A 65 -12.54 3.41 10.64
CA GLY A 65 -13.70 4.24 10.29
C GLY A 65 -14.25 3.98 8.89
N PHE A 66 -13.43 3.47 7.96
CA PHE A 66 -13.86 3.22 6.58
C PHE A 66 -13.14 2.04 5.93
N ARG A 67 -13.84 1.28 5.10
CA ARG A 67 -13.31 0.12 4.39
C ARG A 67 -13.69 0.17 2.92
N SER A 68 -12.75 -0.13 2.03
CA SER A 68 -13.02 -0.23 0.60
C SER A 68 -12.11 -1.27 -0.06
N LYS A 69 -12.54 -1.77 -1.22
CA LYS A 69 -11.72 -2.66 -2.07
C LYS A 69 -10.91 -1.90 -3.12
N SER A 70 -10.98 -0.57 -3.13
CA SER A 70 -10.33 0.31 -4.10
C SER A 70 -9.39 1.28 -3.40
N LEU A 71 -8.11 1.26 -3.75
CA LEU A 71 -7.12 2.23 -3.27
C LEU A 71 -7.50 3.67 -3.63
N MET A 72 -8.08 3.88 -4.82
CA MET A 72 -8.53 5.20 -5.24
C MET A 72 -9.67 5.71 -4.37
N THR A 73 -10.62 4.85 -4.00
CA THR A 73 -11.70 5.24 -3.07
C THR A 73 -11.14 5.52 -1.69
N ILE A 74 -10.20 4.71 -1.19
CA ILE A 74 -9.51 4.97 0.08
C ILE A 74 -8.83 6.35 0.06
N ALA A 75 -8.03 6.64 -0.97
CA ALA A 75 -7.31 7.91 -1.10
C ALA A 75 -8.25 9.12 -1.15
N ASN A 76 -9.36 9.03 -1.88
CA ASN A 76 -10.38 10.10 -1.92
C ASN A 76 -11.12 10.27 -0.60
N SER A 77 -11.39 9.18 0.13
CA SER A 77 -11.97 9.28 1.47
C SER A 77 -11.01 9.98 2.43
N ILE A 78 -9.73 9.64 2.41
CA ILE A 78 -8.70 10.32 3.24
C ILE A 78 -8.62 11.81 2.87
N SER A 79 -8.60 12.17 1.58
CA SER A 79 -8.42 13.56 1.17
C SER A 79 -9.59 14.48 1.54
N SER A 80 -10.80 13.92 1.67
CA SER A 80 -12.04 14.65 1.94
C SER A 80 -12.55 14.55 3.38
N THR A 81 -11.82 13.85 4.26
CA THR A 81 -12.21 13.65 5.65
C THR A 81 -11.01 13.79 6.60
N GLU A 82 -11.24 13.56 7.89
CA GLU A 82 -10.21 13.44 8.92
C GLU A 82 -9.73 11.98 9.09
N LEU A 83 -10.06 11.09 8.14
CA LEU A 83 -9.54 9.74 8.16
C LEU A 83 -8.07 9.72 7.73
N ILE A 84 -7.32 8.78 8.29
CA ILE A 84 -5.93 8.50 7.88
C ILE A 84 -5.82 7.12 7.25
N GLY A 85 -4.70 6.83 6.60
CA GLY A 85 -4.52 5.50 6.03
C GLY A 85 -3.16 5.26 5.43
N PHE A 86 -2.86 3.98 5.20
CA PHE A 86 -1.65 3.58 4.52
C PHE A 86 -1.90 3.41 3.03
N LEU A 87 -1.09 4.08 2.21
CA LEU A 87 -1.10 3.95 0.76
C LEU A 87 0.29 3.53 0.27
N PRO A 88 0.37 2.79 -0.85
CA PRO A 88 1.63 2.61 -1.55
C PRO A 88 2.27 3.96 -1.87
N GLN A 89 3.57 4.11 -1.60
CA GLN A 89 4.29 5.34 -1.93
C GLN A 89 4.20 5.64 -3.43
N THR A 90 4.33 4.63 -4.28
CA THR A 90 4.17 4.79 -5.74
C THR A 90 2.79 5.31 -6.15
N PHE A 91 1.73 4.93 -5.41
CA PHE A 91 0.39 5.45 -5.64
C PHE A 91 0.30 6.92 -5.22
N PHE A 92 0.83 7.27 -4.04
CA PHE A 92 0.89 8.65 -3.58
C PHE A 92 1.66 9.54 -4.55
N ASP A 93 2.87 9.12 -4.96
CA ASP A 93 3.73 9.88 -5.86
C ASP A 93 3.05 10.12 -7.21
N TYR A 94 2.43 9.07 -7.79
CA TYR A 94 1.75 9.16 -9.08
C TYR A 94 0.55 10.11 -9.07
N TYR A 95 -0.20 10.16 -7.97
CA TYR A 95 -1.41 10.97 -7.84
C TYR A 95 -1.23 12.27 -7.04
N SER A 96 0.00 12.59 -6.64
CA SER A 96 0.36 13.73 -5.79
C SER A 96 -0.13 15.07 -6.33
N SER A 97 -0.19 15.23 -7.66
CA SER A 97 -0.67 16.45 -8.31
C SER A 97 -2.20 16.62 -8.29
N SER A 98 -2.94 15.54 -8.04
CA SER A 98 -4.41 15.49 -8.19
C SER A 98 -5.15 15.23 -6.88
N ILE A 99 -4.52 14.55 -5.92
CA ILE A 99 -5.13 14.21 -4.63
C ILE A 99 -4.43 15.01 -3.53
N LYS A 100 -5.21 15.78 -2.78
CA LYS A 100 -4.76 16.64 -1.68
C LYS A 100 -4.43 15.82 -0.43
N LEU A 101 -3.34 15.08 -0.49
CA LEU A 101 -2.83 14.26 0.60
C LEU A 101 -1.44 14.73 0.99
N LYS A 102 -1.12 14.60 2.27
CA LYS A 102 0.26 14.73 2.76
C LYS A 102 0.71 13.44 3.43
N LYS A 103 2.02 13.22 3.40
CA LYS A 103 2.69 12.15 4.13
C LYS A 103 2.82 12.54 5.60
N VAL A 104 2.59 11.59 6.49
CA VAL A 104 2.87 11.72 7.92
C VAL A 104 4.06 10.84 8.27
N THR A 105 5.12 11.44 8.81
CA THR A 105 6.29 10.72 9.31
C THR A 105 5.94 10.03 10.61
N ILE A 106 6.26 8.75 10.71
CA ILE A 106 5.91 7.85 11.82
C ILE A 106 7.17 7.34 12.52
N PRO A 107 7.13 7.03 13.84
CA PRO A 107 8.30 6.67 14.62
C PRO A 107 8.68 5.19 14.53
N PHE A 108 8.11 4.46 13.56
CA PHE A 108 8.33 3.03 13.33
C PHE A 108 8.48 2.76 11.83
N THR A 109 9.02 1.58 11.50
CA THR A 109 9.17 1.16 10.11
C THR A 109 8.10 0.14 9.74
N ILE A 110 7.68 0.17 8.47
CA ILE A 110 6.72 -0.78 7.92
C ILE A 110 7.48 -1.65 6.94
N ALA A 111 7.40 -2.97 7.13
CA ALA A 111 8.03 -3.92 6.22
C ALA A 111 7.43 -3.75 4.80
N PRO A 112 8.26 -3.59 3.75
CA PRO A 112 7.77 -3.46 2.39
C PRO A 112 7.06 -4.74 1.92
N ILE A 113 5.95 -4.57 1.21
CA ILE A 113 5.20 -5.67 0.60
C ILE A 113 6.01 -6.25 -0.56
N GLN A 114 6.21 -7.57 -0.57
CA GLN A 114 6.94 -8.25 -1.65
C GLN A 114 5.97 -8.70 -2.75
N PHE A 115 6.20 -8.26 -3.98
CA PHE A 115 5.47 -8.70 -5.16
C PHE A 115 6.27 -9.73 -5.93
N TYR A 116 5.59 -10.80 -6.32
CA TYR A 116 6.16 -11.90 -7.10
C TYR A 116 5.39 -12.06 -8.40
N LEU A 117 6.11 -12.35 -9.48
CA LEU A 117 5.54 -12.74 -10.75
C LEU A 117 5.42 -14.26 -10.79
N MET A 118 4.22 -14.76 -11.09
CA MET A 118 3.93 -16.18 -11.16
C MET A 118 3.40 -16.56 -12.54
N TYR A 119 4.04 -17.53 -13.18
CA TYR A 119 3.63 -18.01 -14.49
C TYR A 119 3.98 -19.47 -14.69
N ASN A 120 3.28 -20.15 -15.61
CA ASN A 120 3.64 -21.50 -15.99
C ASN A 120 4.93 -21.47 -16.81
N ARG A 121 5.90 -22.32 -16.46
CA ARG A 121 7.17 -22.43 -17.21
C ARG A 121 6.94 -22.70 -18.70
N ALA A 122 5.94 -23.50 -19.04
CA ALA A 122 5.63 -23.83 -20.43
C ALA A 122 5.22 -22.61 -21.27
N SER A 123 4.75 -21.52 -20.64
CA SER A 123 4.40 -20.28 -21.34
C SER A 123 5.61 -19.59 -21.97
N LEU A 124 6.83 -19.85 -21.49
CA LEU A 124 8.07 -19.30 -22.08
C LEU A 124 8.39 -19.86 -23.47
N ASN A 125 7.72 -20.92 -23.91
CA ASN A 125 7.85 -21.42 -25.27
C ASN A 125 7.17 -20.50 -26.30
N ASN A 126 6.34 -19.55 -25.85
CA ASN A 126 5.81 -18.48 -26.68
C ASN A 126 6.76 -17.28 -26.62
N SER A 127 7.34 -16.87 -27.76
CA SER A 127 8.32 -15.80 -27.83
C SER A 127 7.79 -14.46 -27.33
N GLY A 128 6.57 -14.07 -27.70
CA GLY A 128 5.96 -12.82 -27.23
C GLY A 128 5.74 -12.80 -25.70
N PHE A 129 5.38 -13.94 -25.10
CA PHE A 129 5.31 -14.04 -23.65
C PHE A 129 6.70 -13.97 -23.01
N ALA A 130 7.70 -14.63 -23.59
CA ALA A 130 9.08 -14.58 -23.09
C ALA A 130 9.63 -13.14 -23.11
N GLU A 131 9.44 -12.42 -24.23
CA GLU A 131 9.82 -11.00 -24.38
C GLU A 131 9.11 -10.12 -23.35
N LEU A 132 7.81 -10.35 -23.09
CA LEU A 132 7.08 -9.61 -22.07
C LEU A 132 7.65 -9.85 -20.67
N ILE A 133 7.95 -11.11 -20.30
CA ILE A 133 8.55 -11.43 -19.00
C ILE A 133 9.92 -10.78 -18.88
N GLU A 134 10.74 -10.79 -19.94
CA GLU A 134 12.03 -10.12 -19.95
C GLU A 134 11.86 -8.61 -19.74
N HIS A 135 10.94 -7.96 -20.46
CA HIS A 135 10.68 -6.53 -20.33
C HIS A 135 10.21 -6.14 -18.93
N ILE A 136 9.28 -6.90 -18.34
CA ILE A 136 8.76 -6.66 -17.00
C ILE A 136 9.84 -6.85 -15.93
N THR A 137 10.75 -7.81 -16.11
CA THR A 137 11.77 -8.16 -15.10
C THR A 137 13.09 -7.40 -15.28
N LYS A 138 13.25 -6.66 -16.37
CA LYS A 138 14.43 -5.82 -16.63
C LYS A 138 14.47 -4.68 -15.61
N LYS A 139 15.46 -4.71 -14.71
CA LYS A 139 15.68 -3.62 -13.76
C LYS A 139 16.09 -2.36 -14.51
N HIS A 140 15.33 -1.28 -14.31
CA HIS A 140 15.74 0.09 -14.67
C HIS A 140 16.55 0.70 -13.54
#